data_AF-A0A837J750-F1
#
_entry.id   AF-A0A837J750-F1
#
_cell.length_a   1.000
_cell.length_b   1.000
_cell.length_c   1.000
_cell.angle_alpha   90.00
_cell.angle_beta   90.00
_cell.angle_gamma   90.00
#
_symmetry.space_group_name_H-M   'P 1'
#
loop_
_entity.id
_entity.type
_entity.pdbx_description
1 polymer ?
#
loop_
_entity_poly.entity_id
_entity_poly.type
_entity_poly.pdbx_seq_one_letter_code
_entity_poly.pdbx_strand_id
1 'polypeptide(L)'
;MLQNLKTKAKLSILSFIALLAILILGILGTVQLKQVNNGLVRVYNDRVLPLEQLKIIADEYAVNIVDTTHQTRNGNFNFDKCISNIDEAQTKIKSNLEKYLSTELTKEEKVLVDSLKSFVAKGDEVTNKIKQSCKNKDIDSITKITIEELYPNIDPISGKVSELIKLQLDVAKNETDIAAEIYSSSKTTIILTIVISFVVLTLLSYSIISDIIKKLDKVKTELLNFFSFLNKEKNDVTLLDINSKDEFGEMAIVINENIVKTKKLIEEDIALIEDAKVVMSRVNNGWYGQFIEKSTSNASLEEFKNNVNKMIDNTKNRFVHVNEVLTSYSKNNFIPALKMEANDERGGVFETLVNGINTLQQTLTQMLVENKTNG
;
A
#
# COMPACT_ATOMS: atom_id res chain seq x y z
N MET A 1 -15.09 9.19 -2.82
CA MET A 1 -13.80 9.51 -3.50
C MET A 1 -13.03 8.27 -3.95
N LEU A 2 -12.78 7.27 -3.08
CA LEU A 2 -12.01 6.06 -3.44
C LEU A 2 -12.59 5.26 -4.62
N GLN A 3 -13.92 5.17 -4.76
CA GLN A 3 -14.58 4.34 -5.78
C GLN A 3 -14.24 4.70 -7.24
N ASN A 4 -13.82 5.95 -7.50
CA ASN A 4 -13.48 6.43 -8.84
C ASN A 4 -11.97 6.44 -9.11
N LEU A 5 -11.15 6.07 -8.12
CA LEU A 5 -9.72 5.98 -8.32
C LEU A 5 -9.36 4.68 -9.02
N LYS A 6 -8.43 4.78 -9.95
CA LYS A 6 -7.78 3.64 -10.60
C LYS A 6 -7.15 2.71 -9.57
N THR A 7 -7.16 1.41 -9.84
CA THR A 7 -6.64 0.38 -8.91
C THR A 7 -5.18 0.65 -8.55
N LYS A 8 -4.38 1.06 -9.53
CA LYS A 8 -3.00 1.50 -9.31
C LYS A 8 -2.91 2.63 -8.28
N ALA A 9 -3.74 3.67 -8.40
CA ALA A 9 -3.73 4.82 -7.50
C ALA A 9 -4.13 4.42 -6.06
N LYS A 10 -5.14 3.57 -5.90
CA LYS A 10 -5.55 3.04 -4.58
C LYS A 10 -4.39 2.33 -3.89
N LEU A 11 -3.71 1.42 -4.60
CA LEU A 11 -2.57 0.68 -4.06
C LEU A 11 -1.37 1.59 -3.78
N SER A 12 -1.08 2.56 -4.66
CA SER A 12 -0.01 3.54 -4.43
C SER A 12 -0.26 4.39 -3.19
N ILE A 13 -1.49 4.83 -2.94
CA ILE A 13 -1.85 5.57 -1.72
C ILE A 13 -1.63 4.71 -0.48
N LEU A 14 -2.07 3.45 -0.51
CA LEU A 14 -1.87 2.52 0.61
C LEU A 14 -0.37 2.33 0.92
N SER A 15 0.44 2.04 -0.10
CA SER A 15 1.89 1.90 0.06
C SER A 15 2.56 3.18 0.54
N PHE A 16 2.14 4.34 0.03
CA PHE A 16 2.69 5.63 0.44
C PHE A 16 2.38 5.92 1.91
N ILE A 17 1.15 5.69 2.36
CA ILE A 17 0.75 5.87 3.77
C ILE A 17 1.54 4.91 4.67
N ALA A 18 1.74 3.66 4.25
CA ALA A 18 2.54 2.70 5.01
C ALA A 18 4.01 3.14 5.16
N LEU A 19 4.63 3.60 4.06
CA LEU A 19 5.99 4.12 4.09
C LEU A 19 6.12 5.39 4.94
N LEU A 20 5.13 6.29 4.86
CA LEU A 20 5.07 7.49 5.69
C LEU A 20 4.98 7.13 7.18
N ALA A 21 4.16 6.13 7.55
CA ALA A 21 4.05 5.67 8.93
C ALA A 21 5.38 5.11 9.46
N ILE A 22 6.10 4.32 8.65
CA ILE A 22 7.43 3.81 9.00
C ILE A 22 8.43 4.95 9.17
N LEU A 23 8.42 5.95 8.26
CA LEU A 23 9.29 7.11 8.35
C LEU A 23 9.03 7.92 9.63
N ILE A 24 7.76 8.17 9.95
CA ILE A 24 7.36 8.88 11.17
C ILE A 24 7.83 8.12 12.41
N LEU A 25 7.64 6.79 12.45
CA LEU A 25 8.14 5.95 13.56
C LEU A 25 9.66 6.01 13.69
N GLY A 26 10.39 5.97 12.58
CA GLY A 26 11.85 6.11 12.58
C GLY A 26 12.31 7.46 13.13
N ILE A 27 11.69 8.55 12.70
CA ILE A 27 12.00 9.91 13.17
C ILE A 27 11.67 10.04 14.66
N LEU A 28 10.47 9.64 15.09
CA LEU A 28 10.07 9.70 16.49
C LEU A 28 11.00 8.87 17.39
N GLY A 29 11.33 7.63 16.96
CA GLY A 29 12.23 6.75 17.70
C GLY A 29 13.62 7.33 17.85
N THR A 30 14.19 7.90 16.78
CA THR A 30 15.53 8.52 16.84
C THR A 30 15.56 9.78 17.70
N VAL A 31 14.54 10.63 17.63
CA VAL A 31 14.43 11.83 18.48
C VAL A 31 14.34 11.45 19.96
N GLN A 32 13.49 10.47 20.30
CA GLN A 32 13.32 10.02 21.68
C GLN A 32 14.58 9.33 22.23
N LEU A 33 15.23 8.47 21.45
CA LEU A 33 16.50 7.85 21.83
C LEU A 33 17.59 8.89 22.07
N LYS A 34 17.64 9.96 21.24
CA LYS A 34 18.57 11.07 21.44
C LYS A 34 18.33 11.79 22.76
N GLN A 35 17.07 11.99 23.17
CA GLN A 35 16.76 12.62 24.46
C GLN A 35 17.23 11.78 25.65
N VAL A 36 16.99 10.46 25.61
CA VAL A 36 17.48 9.53 26.64
C VAL A 36 19.01 9.54 26.69
N ASN A 37 19.67 9.47 25.53
CA ASN A 37 21.13 9.53 25.45
C ASN A 37 21.69 10.84 26.01
N ASN A 38 21.06 11.97 25.73
CA ASN A 38 21.47 13.26 26.29
C ASN A 38 21.34 13.28 27.83
N GLY A 39 20.33 12.62 28.39
CA GLY A 39 20.22 12.43 29.84
C GLY A 39 21.39 11.67 30.43
N LEU A 40 21.79 10.55 29.80
CA LEU A 40 22.95 9.77 30.22
C LEU A 40 24.25 10.60 30.14
N VAL A 41 24.41 11.39 29.09
CA VAL A 41 25.57 12.29 28.92
C VAL A 41 25.63 13.32 30.05
N ARG A 42 24.50 13.91 30.45
CA ARG A 42 24.45 14.83 31.60
C ARG A 42 24.81 14.15 32.92
N VAL A 43 24.26 12.97 33.18
CA VAL A 43 24.61 12.19 34.39
C VAL A 43 26.11 11.91 34.44
N TYR A 44 26.72 11.52 33.32
CA TYR A 44 28.15 11.23 33.31
C TYR A 44 29.02 12.50 33.43
N ASN A 45 28.86 13.46 32.50
CA ASN A 45 29.75 14.62 32.42
C ASN A 45 29.51 15.64 33.52
N ASP A 46 28.26 15.86 33.91
CA ASP A 46 27.89 16.95 34.82
C ASP A 46 27.73 16.49 36.26
N ARG A 47 27.71 15.17 36.51
CA ARG A 47 27.53 14.59 37.86
C ARG A 47 28.65 13.61 38.25
N VAL A 48 28.90 12.57 37.45
CA VAL A 48 29.93 11.56 37.79
C VAL A 48 31.35 12.13 37.78
N LEU A 49 31.74 12.89 36.75
CA LEU A 49 33.07 13.51 36.71
C LEU A 49 33.27 14.54 37.86
N PRO A 50 32.30 15.41 38.16
CA PRO A 50 32.37 16.27 39.35
C PRO A 50 32.44 15.52 40.68
N LEU A 51 31.73 14.39 40.83
CA LEU A 51 31.82 13.53 42.01
C LEU A 51 33.24 12.97 42.19
N GLU A 52 33.86 12.51 41.11
CA GLU A 52 35.25 12.05 41.13
C GLU A 52 36.20 13.18 41.58
N GLN A 53 36.05 14.38 41.01
CA GLN A 53 36.87 15.55 41.35
C GLN A 53 36.74 15.92 42.83
N LEU A 54 35.51 15.99 43.35
CA LEU A 54 35.25 16.27 44.76
C LEU A 54 35.80 15.17 45.67
N LYS A 55 35.69 13.90 45.25
CA LYS A 55 36.25 12.76 46.00
C LYS A 55 37.78 12.84 46.08
N ILE A 56 38.46 13.16 44.98
CA ILE A 56 39.91 13.39 44.99
C ILE A 56 40.26 14.53 45.95
N ILE A 57 39.55 15.66 45.91
CA ILE A 57 39.79 16.78 46.82
C ILE A 57 39.66 16.33 48.29
N ALA A 58 38.59 15.59 48.63
CA ALA A 58 38.40 15.06 49.98
C ALA A 58 39.56 14.14 50.42
N ASP A 59 40.00 13.24 49.54
CA ASP A 59 41.08 12.30 49.85
C ASP A 59 42.44 13.00 50.00
N GLU A 60 42.71 14.03 49.19
CA GLU A 60 43.95 14.81 49.30
C GLU A 60 44.02 15.60 50.62
N TYR A 61 42.89 16.16 51.10
CA TYR A 61 42.84 16.78 52.43
C TYR A 61 43.00 15.77 53.56
N ALA A 62 42.30 14.63 53.50
CA ALA A 62 42.30 13.64 54.58
C ALA A 62 43.62 12.85 54.67
N VAL A 63 44.16 12.40 53.53
CA VAL A 63 45.33 11.51 53.49
C VAL A 63 46.62 12.32 53.29
N ASN A 64 46.69 13.15 52.25
CA ASN A 64 47.97 13.79 51.90
C ASN A 64 48.27 15.08 52.66
N ILE A 65 47.28 15.70 53.30
CA ILE A 65 47.49 16.82 54.24
C ILE A 65 47.42 16.34 55.69
N VAL A 66 46.25 15.86 56.14
CA VAL A 66 46.05 15.54 57.57
C VAL A 66 46.89 14.35 58.02
N ASP A 67 46.78 13.19 57.36
CA ASP A 67 47.59 12.01 57.75
C ASP A 67 49.09 12.27 57.57
N THR A 68 49.54 12.88 56.46
CA THR A 68 50.96 13.25 56.28
C THR A 68 51.48 14.13 57.42
N THR A 69 50.70 15.08 57.90
CA THR A 69 51.08 15.94 59.04
C THR A 69 51.24 15.12 60.32
N HIS A 70 50.30 14.22 60.61
CA HIS A 70 50.38 13.32 61.75
C HIS A 70 51.54 12.32 61.65
N GLN A 71 51.75 11.68 60.51
CA GLN A 71 52.83 10.72 60.28
C GLN A 71 54.21 11.40 60.39
N THR A 72 54.34 12.63 59.92
CA THR A 72 55.57 13.42 60.06
C THR A 72 55.80 13.78 61.52
N ARG A 73 54.77 14.26 62.23
CA ARG A 73 54.83 14.55 63.67
C ARG A 73 55.25 13.33 64.49
N ASN A 74 54.72 12.16 64.16
CA ASN A 74 54.97 10.91 64.87
C ASN A 74 56.33 10.26 64.47
N GLY A 75 57.05 10.82 63.48
CA GLY A 75 58.33 10.31 63.00
C GLY A 75 58.23 9.14 62.01
N ASN A 76 57.03 8.78 61.56
CA ASN A 76 56.80 7.74 60.55
C ASN A 76 57.23 8.19 59.15
N PHE A 77 57.02 9.48 58.83
CA PHE A 77 57.49 10.10 57.58
C PHE A 77 58.66 11.04 57.83
N ASN A 78 59.61 11.06 56.89
CA ASN A 78 60.67 12.06 56.88
C ASN A 78 60.18 13.39 56.29
N PHE A 79 60.93 14.47 56.54
CA PHE A 79 60.55 15.81 56.12
C PHE A 79 60.47 15.99 54.60
N ASP A 80 61.31 15.29 53.83
CA ASP A 80 61.26 15.35 52.36
C ASP A 80 59.96 14.71 51.82
N LYS A 81 59.53 13.61 52.44
CA LYS A 81 58.26 12.96 52.13
C LYS A 81 57.07 13.82 52.54
N CYS A 82 57.14 14.52 53.68
CA CYS A 82 56.16 15.54 54.06
C CYS A 82 56.01 16.59 52.95
N ILE A 83 57.12 17.22 52.53
CA ILE A 83 57.09 18.29 51.53
C ILE A 83 56.51 17.77 50.22
N SER A 84 56.98 16.61 49.74
CA SER A 84 56.51 15.99 48.50
C SER A 84 55.02 15.68 48.50
N ASN A 85 54.51 15.04 49.57
CA ASN A 85 53.08 14.74 49.70
C ASN A 85 52.23 16.03 49.75
N ILE A 86 52.67 17.05 50.48
CA ILE A 86 51.94 18.33 50.58
C ILE A 86 51.93 19.05 49.23
N ASP A 87 53.06 19.07 48.51
CA ASP A 87 53.16 19.65 47.16
C ASP A 87 52.21 18.95 46.16
N GLU A 88 52.18 17.61 46.20
CA GLU A 88 51.30 16.80 45.37
C GLU A 88 49.82 17.08 45.70
N ALA A 89 49.47 17.13 46.99
CA ALA A 89 48.12 17.44 47.45
C ALA A 89 47.65 18.82 46.97
N GLN A 90 48.45 19.86 47.21
CA GLN A 90 48.13 21.23 46.78
C GLN A 90 47.90 21.29 45.26
N THR A 91 48.75 20.60 44.49
CA THR A 91 48.64 20.54 43.02
C THR A 91 47.33 19.86 42.58
N LYS A 92 47.02 18.69 43.16
CA LYS A 92 45.81 17.93 42.81
C LYS A 92 44.53 18.60 43.26
N ILE A 93 44.50 19.18 44.46
CA ILE A 93 43.36 19.95 44.98
C ILE A 93 43.06 21.10 44.04
N LYS A 94 44.08 21.92 43.73
CA LYS A 94 43.92 23.05 42.81
C LYS A 94 43.41 22.61 41.45
N SER A 95 44.03 21.59 40.84
CA SER A 95 43.65 21.12 39.51
C SER A 95 42.21 20.58 39.47
N ASN A 96 41.80 19.77 40.46
CA ASN A 96 40.46 19.21 40.48
C ASN A 96 39.39 20.25 40.86
N LEU A 97 39.72 21.21 41.72
CA LEU A 97 38.84 22.32 42.05
C LEU A 97 38.61 23.21 40.82
N GLU A 98 39.65 23.54 40.06
CA GLU A 98 39.51 24.28 38.80
C GLU A 98 38.65 23.55 37.77
N LYS A 99 38.84 22.23 37.61
CA LYS A 99 37.99 21.41 36.74
C LYS A 99 36.53 21.42 37.20
N TYR A 100 36.29 21.25 38.50
CA TYR A 100 34.93 21.28 39.05
C TYR A 100 34.25 22.62 38.81
N LEU A 101 34.95 23.72 39.06
CA LEU A 101 34.44 25.08 38.85
C LEU A 101 34.23 25.45 37.38
N SER A 102 34.84 24.72 36.45
CA SER A 102 34.64 24.92 35.01
C SER A 102 33.35 24.31 34.46
N THR A 103 32.65 23.51 35.28
CA THR A 103 31.36 22.89 34.92
C THR A 103 30.17 23.83 35.08
N GLU A 104 29.01 23.43 34.57
CA GLU A 104 27.76 24.18 34.78
C GLU A 104 27.20 23.91 36.20
N LEU A 105 27.48 24.85 37.11
CA LEU A 105 27.01 24.78 38.49
C LEU A 105 25.54 25.23 38.62
N THR A 106 24.76 24.43 39.34
CA THR A 106 23.43 24.78 39.84
C THR A 106 23.48 25.96 40.82
N LYS A 107 22.31 26.51 41.17
CA LYS A 107 22.23 27.64 42.10
C LYS A 107 22.72 27.24 43.50
N GLU A 108 22.34 26.05 43.93
CA GLU A 108 22.70 25.45 45.21
C GLU A 108 24.22 25.14 45.25
N GLU A 109 24.78 24.62 44.16
CA GLU A 109 26.23 24.38 44.06
C GLU A 109 27.03 25.66 44.17
N LYS A 110 26.60 26.76 43.53
CA LYS A 110 27.30 28.05 43.63
C LYS A 110 27.43 28.54 45.07
N VAL A 111 26.37 28.43 45.86
CA VAL A 111 26.37 28.83 47.28
C VAL A 111 27.38 28.00 48.09
N LEU A 112 27.40 26.69 47.86
CA LEU A 112 28.32 25.78 48.55
C LEU A 112 29.77 26.00 48.11
N VAL A 113 30.00 26.24 46.82
CA VAL A 113 31.30 26.56 46.23
C VAL A 113 31.87 27.86 46.79
N ASP A 114 31.07 28.91 46.92
CA ASP A 114 31.56 30.18 47.43
C ASP A 114 32.00 30.07 48.89
N SER A 115 31.26 29.27 49.69
CA SER A 115 31.68 28.91 51.04
C SER A 115 32.97 28.08 51.04
N LEU A 116 33.05 27.06 50.16
CA LEU A 116 34.21 26.19 50.01
C LEU A 116 35.47 26.98 49.67
N LYS A 117 35.42 27.93 48.74
CA LYS A 117 36.56 28.78 48.35
C LYS A 117 37.16 29.51 49.55
N SER A 118 36.32 30.07 50.42
CA SER A 118 36.80 30.75 51.63
C SER A 118 37.50 29.80 52.60
N PHE A 119 37.02 28.55 52.73
CA PHE A 119 37.68 27.56 53.58
C PHE A 119 38.96 27.01 52.97
N VAL A 120 38.98 26.78 51.65
CA VAL A 120 40.18 26.36 50.91
C VAL A 120 41.30 27.39 51.08
N ALA A 121 41.01 28.69 50.98
CA ALA A 121 42.02 29.73 51.21
C ALA A 121 42.66 29.65 52.62
N LYS A 122 41.86 29.42 53.67
CA LYS A 122 42.36 29.23 55.04
C LYS A 122 43.12 27.92 55.20
N GLY A 123 42.64 26.85 54.57
CA GLY A 123 43.33 25.57 54.53
C GLY A 123 44.71 25.69 53.89
N ASP A 124 44.81 26.41 52.76
CA ASP A 124 46.08 26.65 52.06
C ASP A 124 47.08 27.41 52.93
N GLU A 125 46.65 28.38 53.74
CA GLU A 125 47.52 29.05 54.71
C GLU A 125 48.12 28.05 55.71
N VAL A 126 47.30 27.17 56.29
CA VAL A 126 47.75 26.15 57.24
C VAL A 126 48.65 25.11 56.56
N THR A 127 48.29 24.62 55.38
CA THR A 127 49.08 23.67 54.59
C THR A 127 50.45 24.24 54.22
N ASN A 128 50.52 25.53 53.88
CA ASN A 128 51.78 26.23 53.62
C ASN A 128 52.65 26.37 54.88
N LYS A 129 52.06 26.64 56.05
CA LYS A 129 52.79 26.63 57.33
C LYS A 129 53.38 25.25 57.61
N ILE A 130 52.60 24.18 57.45
CA ILE A 130 53.08 22.79 57.64
C ILE A 130 54.26 22.49 56.73
N LYS A 131 54.13 22.82 55.43
CA LYS A 131 55.21 22.66 54.46
C LYS A 131 56.48 23.42 54.84
N GLN A 132 56.33 24.67 55.31
CA GLN A 132 57.47 25.47 55.75
C GLN A 132 58.14 24.89 57.01
N SER A 133 57.35 24.40 57.97
CA SER A 133 57.89 23.70 59.15
C SER A 133 58.60 22.40 58.76
N CYS A 134 58.09 21.65 57.78
CA CYS A 134 58.79 20.49 57.23
C CYS A 134 60.13 20.88 56.57
N LYS A 135 60.18 21.96 55.78
CA LYS A 135 61.44 22.49 55.20
C LYS A 135 62.45 22.89 56.26
N ASN A 136 61.99 23.53 57.33
CA ASN A 136 62.82 23.97 58.43
C ASN A 136 63.18 22.82 59.40
N LYS A 137 62.60 21.62 59.20
CA LYS A 137 62.73 20.46 60.10
C LYS A 137 62.29 20.76 61.54
N ASP A 138 61.30 21.64 61.69
CA ASP A 138 60.81 22.15 62.96
C ASP A 138 59.59 21.33 63.43
N ILE A 139 59.87 20.29 64.22
CA ILE A 139 58.87 19.35 64.72
C ILE A 139 57.93 19.97 65.76
N ASP A 140 58.41 20.96 66.52
CA ASP A 140 57.61 21.64 67.55
C ASP A 140 56.54 22.50 66.89
N SER A 141 56.90 23.23 65.82
CA SER A 141 55.94 23.97 65.00
C SER A 141 54.92 23.03 64.34
N ILE A 142 55.34 21.90 63.76
CA ILE A 142 54.41 20.90 63.20
C ILE A 142 53.44 20.41 64.27
N THR A 143 53.94 20.11 65.48
CA THR A 143 53.12 19.65 66.60
C THR A 143 52.08 20.68 67.00
N LYS A 144 52.48 21.95 67.13
CA LYS A 144 51.58 23.05 67.45
C LYS A 144 50.50 23.24 66.39
N ILE A 145 50.88 23.29 65.12
CA ILE A 145 49.94 23.42 64.00
C ILE A 145 48.94 22.26 63.99
N THR A 146 49.42 21.03 64.22
CA THR A 146 48.58 19.83 64.25
C THR A 146 47.49 19.91 65.32
N ILE A 147 47.82 20.47 66.50
CA ILE A 147 46.91 20.54 67.65
C ILE A 147 45.96 21.73 67.53
N GLU A 148 46.47 22.90 67.15
CA GLU A 148 45.75 24.18 67.26
C GLU A 148 45.08 24.62 65.95
N GLU A 149 45.66 24.31 64.80
CA GLU A 149 45.28 24.93 63.52
C GLU A 149 44.77 23.95 62.47
N LEU A 150 45.25 22.69 62.44
CA LEU A 150 44.95 21.74 61.36
C LEU A 150 43.45 21.45 61.23
N TYR A 151 42.84 20.79 62.23
CA TYR A 151 41.43 20.39 62.18
C TYR A 151 40.47 21.58 62.03
N PRO A 152 40.60 22.69 62.80
CA PRO A 152 39.69 23.83 62.67
C PRO A 152 39.66 24.46 61.28
N ASN A 153 40.72 24.33 60.49
CA ASN A 153 40.80 24.89 59.14
C ASN A 153 40.55 23.87 58.02
N ILE A 154 40.76 22.57 58.26
CA ILE A 154 40.53 21.52 57.26
C ILE A 154 39.13 20.88 57.37
N ASP A 155 38.60 20.67 58.58
CA ASP A 155 37.28 20.04 58.76
C ASP A 155 36.13 20.78 58.05
N PRO A 156 36.07 22.13 58.05
CA PRO A 156 35.05 22.86 57.29
C PRO A 156 35.11 22.58 55.78
N ILE A 157 36.30 22.32 55.23
CA ILE A 157 36.50 21.96 53.83
C ILE A 157 35.89 20.59 53.57
N SER A 158 36.25 19.58 54.37
CA SER A 158 35.68 18.22 54.29
C SER A 158 34.16 18.21 54.42
N GLY A 159 33.62 19.04 55.32
CA GLY A 159 32.18 19.24 55.47
C GLY A 159 31.52 19.77 54.19
N LYS A 160 32.08 20.84 53.61
CA LYS A 160 31.54 21.44 52.36
C LYS A 160 31.69 20.54 51.15
N VAL A 161 32.81 19.83 51.02
CA VAL A 161 32.99 18.83 49.96
C VAL A 161 31.96 17.69 50.11
N SER A 162 31.68 17.24 51.34
CA SER A 162 30.65 16.22 51.59
C SER A 162 29.24 16.71 51.24
N GLU A 163 28.92 17.98 51.55
CA GLU A 163 27.66 18.61 51.14
C GLU A 163 27.53 18.66 49.61
N LEU A 164 28.60 19.03 48.90
CA LEU A 164 28.64 19.05 47.43
C LEU A 164 28.50 17.65 46.82
N ILE A 165 29.17 16.64 47.38
CA ILE A 165 29.04 15.23 46.95
C ILE A 165 27.59 14.78 47.09
N LYS A 166 26.96 15.07 48.24
CA LYS A 166 25.55 14.73 48.47
C LYS A 166 24.64 15.42 47.44
N LEU A 167 24.84 16.72 47.22
CA LEU A 167 24.08 17.48 46.23
C LEU A 167 24.22 16.87 44.82
N GLN A 168 25.44 16.49 44.43
CA GLN A 168 25.69 15.87 43.13
C GLN A 168 25.01 14.51 42.98
N LEU A 169 24.96 13.70 44.05
CA LEU A 169 24.20 12.44 44.06
C LEU A 169 22.69 12.67 43.94
N ASP A 170 22.16 13.69 44.64
CA ASP A 170 20.74 14.06 44.57
C ASP A 170 20.34 14.55 43.18
N VAL A 171 21.18 15.39 42.54
CA VAL A 171 20.95 15.87 41.17
C VAL A 171 21.11 14.73 40.15
N ALA A 172 22.10 13.85 40.32
CA ALA A 172 22.27 12.68 39.47
C ALA A 172 21.04 11.77 39.51
N LYS A 173 20.49 11.53 40.70
CA LYS A 173 19.25 10.76 40.87
C LYS A 173 18.08 11.42 40.13
N ASN A 174 17.91 12.74 40.31
CA ASN A 174 16.84 13.47 39.62
C ASN A 174 16.97 13.39 38.09
N GLU A 175 18.18 13.52 37.53
CA GLU A 175 18.43 13.34 36.09
C GLU A 175 18.11 11.91 35.62
N THR A 176 18.43 10.89 36.42
CA THR A 176 18.05 9.51 36.09
C THR A 176 16.55 9.28 36.13
N ASP A 177 15.84 9.88 37.08
CA ASP A 177 14.38 9.79 37.19
C ASP A 177 13.71 10.49 36.00
N ILE A 178 14.20 11.66 35.59
CA ILE A 178 13.76 12.36 34.37
C ILE A 178 13.99 11.49 33.13
N ALA A 179 15.17 10.86 33.01
CA ALA A 179 15.47 9.98 31.88
C ALA A 179 14.53 8.76 31.84
N ALA A 180 14.19 8.19 33.00
CA ALA A 180 13.24 7.09 33.11
C ALA A 180 11.80 7.51 32.73
N GLU A 181 11.36 8.70 33.13
CA GLU A 181 10.07 9.25 32.73
C GLU A 181 9.99 9.51 31.23
N ILE A 182 11.03 10.13 30.65
CA ILE A 182 11.15 10.33 29.20
C ILE A 182 11.08 8.99 28.49
N TYR A 183 11.79 7.96 28.95
CA TYR A 183 11.75 6.62 28.37
C TYR A 183 10.35 6.01 28.42
N SER A 184 9.67 6.08 29.57
CA SER A 184 8.32 5.52 29.74
C SER A 184 7.29 6.22 28.84
N SER A 185 7.32 7.55 28.78
CA SER A 185 6.47 8.36 27.91
C SER A 185 6.75 8.10 26.43
N SER A 186 8.04 7.99 26.08
CA SER A 186 8.52 7.64 24.74
C SER A 186 7.99 6.28 24.29
N LYS A 187 8.15 5.25 25.12
CA LYS A 187 7.64 3.89 24.88
C LYS A 187 6.12 3.91 24.65
N THR A 188 5.37 4.62 25.49
CA THR A 188 3.91 4.73 25.37
C THR A 188 3.51 5.40 24.06
N THR A 189 4.17 6.51 23.70
CA THR A 189 3.93 7.25 22.46
C THR A 189 4.23 6.40 21.22
N ILE A 190 5.33 5.65 21.21
CA ILE A 190 5.69 4.74 20.12
C ILE A 190 4.64 3.64 19.97
N ILE A 191 4.26 2.97 21.06
CA ILE A 191 3.25 1.90 21.03
C ILE A 191 1.91 2.42 20.50
N LEU A 192 1.44 3.57 20.99
CA LEU A 192 0.20 4.19 20.50
C LEU A 192 0.29 4.52 19.01
N THR A 193 1.41 5.08 18.55
CA THR A 193 1.62 5.42 17.14
C THR A 193 1.60 4.17 16.25
N ILE A 194 2.21 3.07 16.71
CA ILE A 194 2.18 1.76 16.00
C ILE A 194 0.74 1.24 15.91
N VAL A 195 0.01 1.22 17.04
CA VAL A 195 -1.37 0.70 17.08
C VAL A 195 -2.29 1.52 16.18
N ILE A 196 -2.22 2.86 16.24
CA ILE A 196 -3.03 3.75 15.40
C ILE A 196 -2.69 3.53 13.93
N SER A 197 -1.40 3.49 13.58
CA SER A 197 -0.96 3.26 12.20
C SER A 197 -1.45 1.91 11.67
N PHE A 198 -1.37 0.86 12.50
CA PHE A 198 -1.87 -0.47 12.17
C PHE A 198 -3.37 -0.45 11.89
N VAL A 199 -4.18 0.12 12.80
CA VAL A 199 -5.64 0.20 12.63
C VAL A 199 -6.00 0.97 11.36
N VAL A 200 -5.37 2.12 11.10
CA VAL A 200 -5.62 2.93 9.90
C VAL A 200 -5.26 2.14 8.64
N LEU A 201 -4.10 1.48 8.60
CA LEU A 201 -3.68 0.67 7.45
C LEU A 201 -4.61 -0.52 7.21
N THR A 202 -5.05 -1.21 8.27
CA THR A 202 -5.99 -2.33 8.16
C THR A 202 -7.34 -1.86 7.62
N LEU A 203 -7.90 -0.76 8.14
CA LEU A 203 -9.19 -0.23 7.68
C LEU A 203 -9.13 0.24 6.22
N LEU A 204 -8.04 0.93 5.83
CA LEU A 204 -7.82 1.36 4.46
C LEU A 204 -7.64 0.18 3.51
N SER A 205 -6.81 -0.80 3.90
CA SER A 205 -6.58 -2.03 3.13
C SER A 205 -7.88 -2.80 2.93
N TYR A 206 -8.64 -3.03 4.00
CA TYR A 206 -9.94 -3.70 3.94
C TYR A 206 -10.92 -2.99 2.99
N SER A 207 -11.00 -1.66 3.07
CA SER A 207 -11.88 -0.87 2.21
C SER A 207 -11.51 -0.96 0.73
N ILE A 208 -10.21 -0.91 0.41
CA ILE A 208 -9.70 -1.03 -0.98
C ILE A 208 -9.96 -2.43 -1.51
N ILE A 209 -9.60 -3.46 -0.74
CA ILE A 209 -9.79 -4.87 -1.13
C ILE A 209 -11.28 -5.15 -1.34
N SER A 210 -12.14 -4.69 -0.44
CA SER A 210 -13.60 -4.89 -0.56
C SER A 210 -14.17 -4.23 -1.82
N ASP A 211 -13.74 -3.02 -2.18
CA ASP A 211 -14.18 -2.34 -3.42
C ASP A 211 -13.76 -3.11 -4.67
N ILE A 212 -12.51 -3.57 -4.72
CA ILE A 212 -11.97 -4.33 -5.86
C ILE A 212 -12.70 -5.67 -6.00
N ILE A 213 -12.83 -6.43 -4.92
CA ILE A 213 -13.49 -7.75 -4.95
C ILE A 213 -14.95 -7.61 -5.36
N LYS A 214 -15.69 -6.63 -4.82
CA LYS A 214 -17.10 -6.42 -5.19
C LYS A 214 -17.28 -6.12 -6.67
N LYS A 215 -16.42 -5.28 -7.26
CA LYS A 215 -16.46 -4.97 -8.69
C LYS A 215 -16.10 -6.19 -9.53
N LEU A 216 -15.07 -6.93 -9.12
CA LEU A 216 -14.62 -8.14 -9.81
C LEU A 216 -15.69 -9.23 -9.79
N ASP A 217 -16.34 -9.47 -8.64
CA ASP A 217 -17.46 -10.41 -8.54
C ASP A 217 -18.65 -9.97 -9.38
N LYS A 218 -18.97 -8.66 -9.44
CA LYS A 218 -20.04 -8.15 -10.31
C LYS A 218 -19.72 -8.41 -11.79
N VAL A 219 -18.50 -8.11 -12.25
CA VAL A 219 -18.07 -8.42 -13.62
C VAL A 219 -18.17 -9.92 -13.90
N LYS A 220 -17.67 -10.76 -12.99
CA LYS A 220 -17.70 -12.23 -13.12
C LYS A 220 -19.14 -12.75 -13.24
N THR A 221 -20.02 -12.35 -12.32
CA THR A 221 -21.41 -12.82 -12.30
C THR A 221 -22.17 -12.39 -13.55
N GLU A 222 -22.03 -11.14 -13.98
CA GLU A 222 -22.73 -10.66 -15.19
C GLU A 222 -22.18 -11.28 -16.47
N LEU A 223 -20.87 -11.54 -16.55
CA LEU A 223 -20.29 -12.23 -17.70
C LEU A 223 -20.77 -13.70 -17.78
N LEU A 224 -20.91 -14.38 -16.65
CA LEU A 224 -21.50 -15.72 -16.60
C LEU A 224 -22.98 -15.70 -17.02
N ASN A 225 -23.73 -14.66 -16.63
CA ASN A 225 -25.11 -14.46 -17.11
C ASN A 225 -25.15 -14.27 -18.63
N PHE A 226 -24.24 -13.47 -19.19
CA PHE A 226 -24.13 -13.29 -20.64
C PHE A 226 -23.79 -14.60 -21.35
N PHE A 227 -22.87 -15.41 -20.83
CA PHE A 227 -22.58 -16.72 -21.43
C PHE A 227 -23.77 -17.68 -21.35
N SER A 228 -24.54 -17.65 -20.26
CA SER A 228 -25.77 -18.43 -20.14
C SER A 228 -26.80 -18.02 -21.22
N PHE A 229 -26.88 -16.71 -21.52
CA PHE A 229 -27.70 -16.19 -22.62
C PHE A 229 -27.20 -16.69 -23.99
N LEU A 230 -25.88 -16.62 -24.27
CA LEU A 230 -25.31 -17.15 -25.51
C LEU A 230 -25.56 -18.65 -25.70
N ASN A 231 -25.51 -19.42 -24.60
CA ASN A 231 -25.79 -20.85 -24.59
C ASN A 231 -27.29 -21.18 -24.68
N LYS A 232 -28.17 -20.17 -24.77
CA LYS A 232 -29.64 -20.32 -24.77
C LYS A 232 -30.19 -20.97 -23.48
N GLU A 233 -29.42 -20.95 -22.40
CA GLU A 233 -29.88 -21.36 -21.06
C GLU A 233 -30.75 -20.26 -20.42
N LYS A 234 -30.55 -19.00 -20.84
CA LYS A 234 -31.37 -17.84 -20.48
C LYS A 234 -31.87 -17.11 -21.72
N ASN A 235 -33.05 -16.51 -21.61
CA ASN A 235 -33.69 -15.77 -22.71
C ASN A 235 -33.29 -14.29 -22.76
N ASP A 236 -32.62 -13.78 -21.73
CA ASP A 236 -32.19 -12.39 -21.66
C ASP A 236 -30.87 -12.24 -20.90
N VAL A 237 -30.20 -11.11 -21.08
CA VAL A 237 -28.96 -10.71 -20.44
C VAL A 237 -29.09 -9.34 -19.78
N THR A 238 -28.62 -9.24 -18.55
CA THR A 238 -28.48 -7.99 -17.80
C THR A 238 -27.16 -7.30 -18.15
N LEU A 239 -27.19 -5.96 -18.23
CA LEU A 239 -25.98 -5.16 -18.46
C LEU A 239 -25.19 -4.96 -17.16
N LEU A 240 -23.88 -4.84 -17.29
CA LEU A 240 -22.98 -4.52 -16.18
C LEU A 240 -23.26 -3.09 -15.69
N ASP A 241 -23.85 -2.98 -14.51
CA ASP A 241 -24.06 -1.70 -13.85
C ASP A 241 -22.85 -1.34 -12.95
N ILE A 242 -21.75 -0.90 -13.56
CA ILE A 242 -20.57 -0.42 -12.83
C ILE A 242 -20.38 1.05 -13.18
N ASN A 243 -20.96 1.93 -12.35
CA ASN A 243 -20.82 3.37 -12.49
C ASN A 243 -19.56 3.88 -11.77
N SER A 244 -18.39 3.59 -12.34
CA SER A 244 -17.09 4.10 -11.85
C SER A 244 -16.29 4.72 -12.99
N LYS A 245 -15.36 5.63 -12.64
CA LYS A 245 -14.38 6.20 -13.57
C LYS A 245 -13.03 5.47 -13.59
N ASP A 246 -12.98 4.29 -12.97
CA ASP A 246 -11.79 3.44 -12.91
C ASP A 246 -11.79 2.39 -14.03
N GLU A 247 -10.81 1.50 -14.03
CA GLU A 247 -10.64 0.49 -15.09
C GLU A 247 -11.84 -0.46 -15.19
N PHE A 248 -12.57 -0.68 -14.09
CA PHE A 248 -13.78 -1.52 -14.11
C PHE A 248 -14.96 -0.84 -14.80
N GLY A 249 -15.07 0.49 -14.68
CA GLY A 249 -16.08 1.26 -15.40
C GLY A 249 -15.79 1.33 -16.90
N GLU A 250 -14.53 1.59 -17.27
CA GLU A 250 -14.08 1.51 -18.67
C GLU A 250 -14.38 0.12 -19.26
N MET A 251 -14.07 -0.95 -18.53
CA MET A 251 -14.36 -2.33 -18.93
C MET A 251 -15.86 -2.60 -19.05
N ALA A 252 -16.69 -2.12 -18.11
CA ALA A 252 -18.13 -2.32 -18.14
C ALA A 252 -18.79 -1.66 -19.36
N ILE A 253 -18.34 -0.46 -19.76
CA ILE A 253 -18.82 0.22 -20.97
C ILE A 253 -18.56 -0.64 -22.21
N VAL A 254 -17.31 -1.06 -22.42
CA VAL A 254 -16.91 -1.85 -23.60
C VAL A 254 -17.62 -3.21 -23.62
N ILE A 255 -17.77 -3.87 -22.47
CA ILE A 255 -18.48 -5.14 -22.39
C ILE A 255 -19.97 -4.94 -22.71
N ASN A 256 -20.61 -3.92 -22.15
CA ASN A 256 -22.03 -3.65 -22.40
C ASN A 256 -22.32 -3.35 -23.87
N GLU A 257 -21.47 -2.58 -24.54
CA GLU A 257 -21.59 -2.32 -25.98
C GLU A 257 -21.56 -3.63 -26.79
N ASN A 258 -20.67 -4.56 -26.43
CA ASN A 258 -20.58 -5.87 -27.08
C ASN A 258 -21.76 -6.79 -26.73
N ILE A 259 -22.27 -6.75 -25.49
CA ILE A 259 -23.48 -7.48 -25.10
C ILE A 259 -24.67 -7.02 -25.92
N VAL A 260 -24.91 -5.71 -26.03
CA VAL A 260 -26.02 -5.14 -26.80
C VAL A 260 -25.92 -5.53 -28.27
N LYS A 261 -24.72 -5.39 -28.87
CA LYS A 261 -24.48 -5.77 -30.27
C LYS A 261 -24.74 -7.26 -30.51
N THR A 262 -24.26 -8.12 -29.62
CA THR A 262 -24.41 -9.57 -29.75
C THR A 262 -25.85 -10.02 -29.52
N LYS A 263 -26.54 -9.46 -28.52
CA LYS A 263 -27.96 -9.72 -28.27
C LYS A 263 -28.80 -9.38 -29.49
N LYS A 264 -28.61 -8.18 -30.06
CA LYS A 264 -29.31 -7.76 -31.27
C LYS A 264 -29.08 -8.72 -32.44
N LEU A 265 -27.84 -9.14 -32.68
CA LEU A 265 -27.52 -10.10 -33.76
C LEU A 265 -28.23 -11.45 -33.56
N ILE A 266 -28.27 -11.96 -32.32
CA ILE A 266 -28.95 -13.21 -32.00
C ILE A 266 -30.46 -13.09 -32.18
N GLU A 267 -31.06 -11.97 -31.78
CA GLU A 267 -32.49 -11.71 -31.98
C GLU A 267 -32.86 -11.62 -33.47
N GLU A 268 -32.02 -10.97 -34.28
CA GLU A 268 -32.15 -10.94 -35.75
C GLU A 268 -32.07 -12.35 -36.35
N ASP A 269 -31.08 -13.15 -35.94
CA ASP A 269 -30.91 -14.54 -36.40
C ASP A 269 -32.12 -15.41 -36.05
N ILE A 270 -32.64 -15.30 -34.82
CA ILE A 270 -33.84 -16.04 -34.37
C ILE A 270 -35.06 -15.61 -35.20
N ALA A 271 -35.27 -14.31 -35.40
CA ALA A 271 -36.40 -13.80 -36.18
C ALA A 271 -36.38 -14.28 -37.63
N LEU A 272 -35.21 -14.31 -38.27
CA LEU A 272 -35.05 -14.85 -39.62
C LEU A 272 -35.33 -16.35 -39.66
N ILE A 273 -34.78 -17.12 -38.71
CA ILE A 273 -35.01 -18.58 -38.65
C ILE A 273 -36.50 -18.90 -38.47
N GLU A 274 -37.22 -18.18 -37.60
CA GLU A 274 -38.65 -18.40 -37.41
C GLU A 274 -39.47 -18.04 -38.66
N ASP A 275 -39.16 -16.93 -39.34
CA ASP A 275 -39.80 -16.58 -40.61
C ASP A 275 -39.50 -17.63 -41.70
N ALA A 276 -38.26 -18.08 -41.78
CA ALA A 276 -37.84 -19.15 -42.69
C ALA A 276 -38.62 -20.45 -42.44
N LYS A 277 -38.85 -20.84 -41.18
CA LYS A 277 -39.67 -22.01 -40.84
C LYS A 277 -41.10 -21.90 -41.39
N VAL A 278 -41.72 -20.73 -41.26
CA VAL A 278 -43.08 -20.49 -41.77
C VAL A 278 -43.11 -20.58 -43.30
N VAL A 279 -42.17 -19.93 -43.98
CA VAL A 279 -42.08 -19.94 -45.44
C VAL A 279 -41.81 -21.35 -45.97
N MET A 280 -40.85 -22.06 -45.39
CA MET A 280 -40.53 -23.45 -45.77
C MET A 280 -41.74 -24.37 -45.59
N SER A 281 -42.52 -24.21 -44.51
CA SER A 281 -43.74 -24.99 -44.30
C SER A 281 -44.78 -24.75 -45.41
N ARG A 282 -44.96 -23.50 -45.84
CA ARG A 282 -45.90 -23.17 -46.93
C ARG A 282 -45.42 -23.69 -48.29
N VAL A 283 -44.13 -23.54 -48.59
CA VAL A 283 -43.49 -24.07 -49.80
C VAL A 283 -43.60 -25.59 -49.87
N ASN A 284 -43.40 -26.28 -48.74
CA ASN A 284 -43.57 -27.73 -48.65
C ASN A 284 -45.02 -28.20 -48.96
N ASN A 285 -46.00 -27.31 -48.78
CA ASN A 285 -47.40 -27.55 -49.11
C ASN A 285 -47.81 -26.96 -50.49
N GLY A 286 -46.83 -26.65 -51.35
CA GLY A 286 -47.08 -26.18 -52.73
C GLY A 286 -47.36 -24.69 -52.87
N TRP A 287 -47.25 -23.90 -51.79
CA TRP A 287 -47.44 -22.44 -51.86
C TRP A 287 -46.12 -21.72 -52.12
N TYR A 288 -45.83 -21.45 -53.40
CA TYR A 288 -44.60 -20.79 -53.86
C TYR A 288 -44.71 -19.26 -53.98
N GLY A 289 -45.70 -18.64 -53.33
CA GLY A 289 -45.96 -17.20 -53.42
C GLY A 289 -45.34 -16.35 -52.32
N GLN A 290 -44.70 -16.94 -51.32
CA GLN A 290 -44.17 -16.24 -50.16
C GLN A 290 -42.65 -16.38 -50.07
N PHE A 291 -41.98 -15.31 -49.63
CA PHE A 291 -40.54 -15.23 -49.41
C PHE A 291 -40.24 -14.99 -47.94
N ILE A 292 -39.05 -15.37 -47.52
CA ILE A 292 -38.48 -15.00 -46.22
C ILE A 292 -38.22 -13.49 -46.28
N GLU A 293 -38.80 -12.74 -45.36
CA GLU A 293 -38.74 -11.28 -45.34
C GLU A 293 -37.80 -10.76 -44.25
N LYS A 294 -37.74 -11.44 -43.10
CA LYS A 294 -36.84 -11.05 -42.01
C LYS A 294 -35.38 -11.12 -42.46
N SER A 295 -34.57 -10.19 -41.97
CA SER A 295 -33.14 -10.06 -42.30
C SER A 295 -32.30 -10.10 -41.04
N THR A 296 -31.02 -10.41 -41.24
CA THR A 296 -30.00 -10.40 -40.20
C THR A 296 -28.71 -9.78 -40.70
N SER A 297 -27.94 -9.22 -39.77
CA SER A 297 -26.58 -8.78 -40.02
C SER A 297 -25.59 -9.96 -40.16
N ASN A 298 -26.00 -11.20 -39.87
CA ASN A 298 -25.22 -12.41 -40.08
C ASN A 298 -25.16 -12.77 -41.58
N ALA A 299 -24.01 -12.50 -42.22
CA ALA A 299 -23.84 -12.67 -43.66
C ALA A 299 -24.22 -14.07 -44.18
N SER A 300 -23.85 -15.13 -43.45
CA SER A 300 -24.13 -16.50 -43.87
C SER A 300 -25.64 -16.82 -43.86
N LEU A 301 -26.36 -16.30 -42.87
CA LEU A 301 -27.79 -16.53 -42.72
C LEU A 301 -28.62 -15.64 -43.66
N GLU A 302 -28.14 -14.42 -43.95
CA GLU A 302 -28.72 -13.55 -44.98
C GLU A 302 -28.51 -14.13 -46.40
N GLU A 303 -27.33 -14.71 -46.67
CA GLU A 303 -27.08 -15.44 -47.92
C GLU A 303 -28.00 -16.66 -48.04
N PHE A 304 -28.17 -17.43 -46.96
CA PHE A 304 -29.11 -18.55 -46.92
C PHE A 304 -30.54 -18.11 -47.29
N LYS A 305 -31.05 -17.04 -46.67
CA LYS A 305 -32.34 -16.43 -47.00
C LYS A 305 -32.44 -16.12 -48.50
N ASN A 306 -31.46 -15.43 -49.05
CA ASN A 306 -31.46 -15.01 -50.46
C ASN A 306 -31.49 -16.21 -51.42
N ASN A 307 -30.71 -17.25 -51.11
CA ASN A 307 -30.68 -18.48 -51.90
C ASN A 307 -32.02 -19.23 -51.84
N VAL A 308 -32.64 -19.34 -50.66
CA VAL A 308 -33.97 -19.95 -50.50
C VAL A 308 -35.03 -19.15 -51.25
N ASN A 309 -35.03 -17.82 -51.13
CA ASN A 309 -35.98 -16.98 -51.85
C ASN A 309 -35.84 -17.11 -53.36
N LYS A 310 -34.61 -17.15 -53.88
CA LYS A 310 -34.35 -17.39 -55.31
C LYS A 310 -34.84 -18.78 -55.76
N MET A 311 -34.68 -19.80 -54.92
CA MET A 311 -35.22 -21.14 -55.20
C MET A 311 -36.75 -21.12 -55.29
N ILE A 312 -37.44 -20.42 -54.37
CA ILE A 312 -38.90 -20.29 -54.38
C ILE A 312 -39.35 -19.56 -55.65
N ASP A 313 -38.71 -18.44 -56.00
CA ASP A 313 -39.08 -17.63 -57.15
C ASP A 313 -38.93 -18.41 -58.47
N ASN A 314 -37.78 -19.07 -58.65
CA ASN A 314 -37.55 -19.92 -59.83
C ASN A 314 -38.59 -21.04 -59.93
N THR A 315 -38.92 -21.69 -58.81
CA THR A 315 -39.91 -22.77 -58.79
C THR A 315 -41.31 -22.26 -59.11
N LYS A 316 -41.70 -21.12 -58.54
CA LYS A 316 -42.97 -20.46 -58.83
C LYS A 316 -43.09 -20.13 -60.32
N ASN A 317 -42.07 -19.49 -60.89
CA ASN A 317 -42.09 -19.05 -62.28
C ASN A 317 -42.21 -20.24 -63.25
N ARG A 318 -41.54 -21.37 -62.96
CA ARG A 318 -41.73 -22.62 -63.70
C ARG A 318 -43.18 -23.11 -63.68
N PHE A 319 -43.85 -23.11 -62.53
CA PHE A 319 -45.27 -23.46 -62.44
C PHE A 319 -46.19 -22.46 -63.14
N VAL A 320 -45.86 -21.16 -63.09
CA VAL A 320 -46.61 -20.12 -63.83
C VAL A 320 -46.54 -20.39 -65.34
N HIS A 321 -45.34 -20.63 -65.89
CA HIS A 321 -45.18 -20.96 -67.31
C HIS A 321 -45.93 -22.24 -67.71
N VAL A 322 -45.88 -23.29 -66.87
CA VAL A 322 -46.68 -24.51 -67.08
C VAL A 322 -48.17 -24.17 -67.15
N ASN A 323 -48.68 -23.41 -66.18
CA ASN A 323 -50.08 -23.02 -66.12
C ASN A 323 -50.53 -22.15 -67.30
N GLU A 324 -49.68 -21.24 -67.79
CA GLU A 324 -49.95 -20.40 -68.96
C GLU A 324 -50.12 -21.23 -70.24
N VAL A 325 -49.23 -22.21 -70.44
CA VAL A 325 -49.32 -23.15 -71.57
C VAL A 325 -50.58 -24.00 -71.47
N LEU A 326 -50.85 -24.61 -70.31
CA LEU A 326 -52.06 -25.41 -70.09
C LEU A 326 -53.35 -24.59 -70.24
N THR A 327 -53.34 -23.32 -69.81
CA THR A 327 -54.47 -22.41 -70.01
C THR A 327 -54.72 -22.14 -71.49
N SER A 328 -53.67 -21.99 -72.30
CA SER A 328 -53.79 -21.86 -73.75
C SER A 328 -54.42 -23.10 -74.39
N TYR A 329 -53.98 -24.29 -73.95
CA TYR A 329 -54.52 -25.57 -74.42
C TYR A 329 -56.00 -25.73 -74.05
N SER A 330 -56.41 -25.29 -72.85
CA SER A 330 -57.83 -25.33 -72.42
C SER A 330 -58.75 -24.48 -73.30
N LYS A 331 -58.20 -23.48 -74.00
CA LYS A 331 -58.90 -22.63 -74.97
C LYS A 331 -58.75 -23.13 -76.41
N ASN A 332 -58.38 -24.41 -76.59
CA ASN A 332 -58.09 -25.07 -77.86
C ASN A 332 -56.95 -24.43 -78.68
N ASN A 333 -56.06 -23.65 -78.05
CA ASN A 333 -54.88 -23.08 -78.70
C ASN A 333 -53.62 -23.90 -78.36
N PHE A 334 -53.28 -24.85 -79.22
CA PHE A 334 -52.14 -25.76 -79.04
C PHE A 334 -50.84 -25.28 -79.71
N ILE A 335 -50.72 -23.98 -80.02
CA ILE A 335 -49.52 -23.40 -80.63
C ILE A 335 -48.36 -23.24 -79.62
N PRO A 336 -48.56 -22.71 -78.39
CA PRO A 336 -47.45 -22.49 -77.46
C PRO A 336 -46.87 -23.82 -77.00
N ALA A 337 -45.54 -23.97 -77.06
CA ALA A 337 -44.84 -25.11 -76.45
C ALA A 337 -44.16 -24.66 -75.15
N LEU A 338 -44.16 -25.52 -74.14
CA LEU A 338 -43.45 -25.26 -72.89
C LEU A 338 -41.94 -25.39 -73.14
N LYS A 339 -41.18 -24.40 -72.70
CA LYS A 339 -39.72 -24.35 -72.87
C LYS A 339 -39.01 -24.34 -71.52
N MET A 340 -37.83 -24.93 -71.50
CA MET A 340 -36.91 -24.82 -70.37
C MET A 340 -36.06 -23.56 -70.52
N GLU A 341 -35.84 -22.87 -69.41
CA GLU A 341 -34.97 -21.70 -69.31
C GLU A 341 -33.49 -22.10 -69.41
N ALA A 342 -32.62 -21.13 -69.69
CA ALA A 342 -31.19 -21.37 -69.88
C ALA A 342 -30.48 -21.91 -68.61
N ASN A 343 -31.02 -21.58 -67.44
CA ASN A 343 -30.53 -22.00 -66.14
C ASN A 343 -31.27 -23.22 -65.56
N ASP A 344 -32.18 -23.84 -66.31
CA ASP A 344 -32.84 -25.06 -65.89
C ASP A 344 -31.91 -26.27 -66.07
N GLU A 345 -31.81 -27.10 -65.02
CA GLU A 345 -31.03 -28.34 -65.06
C GLU A 345 -31.68 -29.39 -65.95
N ARG A 346 -30.85 -30.10 -66.72
CA ARG A 346 -31.24 -31.17 -67.65
C ARG A 346 -31.17 -32.54 -66.99
N GLY A 347 -31.98 -33.48 -67.47
CA GLY A 347 -32.13 -34.83 -66.95
C GLY A 347 -33.05 -34.96 -65.74
N GLY A 348 -33.67 -33.86 -65.29
CA GLY A 348 -34.51 -33.81 -64.09
C GLY A 348 -36.00 -34.04 -64.32
N VAL A 349 -36.75 -34.07 -63.21
CA VAL A 349 -38.22 -34.23 -63.22
C VAL A 349 -38.91 -33.08 -63.97
N PHE A 350 -38.39 -31.86 -63.87
CA PHE A 350 -38.97 -30.72 -64.59
C PHE A 350 -38.84 -30.87 -66.12
N GLU A 351 -37.69 -31.33 -66.63
CA GLU A 351 -37.54 -31.63 -68.06
C GLU A 351 -38.50 -32.72 -68.51
N THR A 352 -38.69 -33.75 -67.68
CA THR A 352 -39.67 -34.82 -67.95
C THR A 352 -41.09 -34.25 -68.05
N LEU A 353 -41.47 -33.33 -67.16
CA LEU A 353 -42.76 -32.64 -67.22
C LEU A 353 -42.90 -31.82 -68.51
N VAL A 354 -41.87 -31.06 -68.87
CA VAL A 354 -41.84 -30.25 -70.11
C VAL A 354 -42.04 -31.13 -71.34
N ASN A 355 -41.27 -32.21 -71.45
CA ASN A 355 -41.38 -33.15 -72.56
C ASN A 355 -42.75 -33.83 -72.59
N GLY A 356 -43.30 -34.21 -71.43
CA GLY A 356 -44.64 -34.81 -71.31
C GLY A 356 -45.75 -33.88 -71.81
N ILE A 357 -45.74 -32.61 -71.38
CA ILE A 357 -46.71 -31.60 -71.82
C ILE A 357 -46.60 -31.34 -73.33
N ASN A 358 -45.38 -31.24 -73.85
CA ASN A 358 -45.16 -31.03 -75.29
C ASN A 358 -45.55 -32.25 -76.13
N THR A 359 -45.36 -33.47 -75.61
CA THR A 359 -45.83 -34.69 -76.28
C THR A 359 -47.36 -34.70 -76.35
N LEU A 360 -48.04 -34.35 -75.25
CA LEU A 360 -49.50 -34.22 -75.22
C LEU A 360 -49.99 -33.18 -76.25
N GLN A 361 -49.32 -32.04 -76.35
CA GLN A 361 -49.62 -31.02 -77.36
C GLN A 361 -49.49 -31.56 -78.79
N GLN A 362 -48.41 -32.28 -79.09
CA GLN A 362 -48.22 -32.90 -80.40
C GLN A 362 -49.33 -33.92 -80.71
N THR A 363 -49.67 -34.78 -79.76
CA THR A 363 -50.76 -35.76 -79.93
C THR A 363 -52.11 -35.09 -80.16
N LEU A 364 -52.47 -34.06 -79.38
CA LEU A 364 -53.72 -33.32 -79.56
C LEU A 364 -53.77 -32.61 -80.92
N THR A 365 -52.67 -31.98 -81.33
CA THR A 365 -52.55 -31.32 -82.63
C THR A 365 -52.71 -32.32 -83.77
N GLN A 366 -52.05 -33.49 -83.66
CA GLN A 366 -52.17 -34.56 -84.64
C GLN A 366 -53.61 -35.08 -84.75
N MET A 367 -54.30 -35.32 -83.63
CA MET A 367 -55.70 -35.74 -83.64
C MET A 367 -56.63 -34.68 -84.26
N LEU A 368 -56.38 -33.38 -84.04
CA LEU A 368 -57.15 -32.31 -84.68
C LEU A 368 -56.92 -32.26 -86.19
N VAL A 369 -55.67 -32.48 -86.63
CA VAL A 369 -55.33 -32.58 -88.06
C VAL A 369 -56.00 -33.81 -88.68
N GLU A 370 -55.96 -34.96 -88.01
CA GLU A 370 -56.61 -36.20 -88.46
C GLU A 370 -58.14 -36.06 -88.53
N ASN A 371 -58.79 -35.51 -87.49
CA ASN A 371 -60.22 -35.23 -87.49
C ASN A 371 -60.61 -34.29 -88.65
N LYS A 372 -59.85 -33.20 -88.85
CA LYS A 372 -60.08 -32.30 -89.99
C LYS A 372 -59.92 -33.01 -91.35
N THR A 373 -59.05 -34.01 -91.43
CA THR A 373 -58.79 -34.77 -92.66
C THR A 373 -59.87 -35.84 -92.90
N ASN A 374 -60.46 -36.40 -91.84
CA ASN A 374 -61.42 -37.50 -91.92
C ASN A 374 -62.91 -37.07 -91.89
N GLY A 375 -63.21 -35.80 -91.58
CA GLY A 375 -64.55 -35.21 -91.65
C GLY A 375 -65.16 -34.94 -90.29
#